data_AF-A0A1X7A481-F1
#
_entry.id   AF-A0A1X7A481-F1
#
_cell.length_a   1.000
_cell.length_b   1.000
_cell.length_c   1.000
_cell.angle_alpha   90.00
_cell.angle_beta   90.00
_cell.angle_gamma   90.00
#
_symmetry.space_group_name_H-M   'P 1'
#
loop_
_entity.id
_entity.type
_entity.pdbx_description
1 polymer ?
#
loop_
_entity_poly.entity_id
_entity_poly.type
_entity_poly.pdbx_seq_one_letter_code
_entity_poly.pdbx_strand_id
1 'polypeptide(L)'
;MIGFIATVRSWVPAPSLGRDVIVAAGVIAFLAFPVVAQDGIGPLPDNAEARSYGGGWNCALGYRVAGEDCIAIDIPENAYATGRSYGSGWACRRGYEEAGGTACEAIPVPEKAFLRSSGYDWQCERGYREDGETCVLIVLPNNAYLTNDTSSSGWTCERGFTASSSDCVPIAVPENGYITNADHGEEWACERGFFEIDGRCDPVALPPNAFLDPAFYGPGWRCERGFEKVGTACVAIDLPANAHLERSGNAWRCDRGFQLTDGECVLGR
;
A
#
# COMPACT_ATOMS: atom_id res chain seq x y z
N MET A 1 52.55 -28.45 5.02
CA MET A 1 53.78 -27.65 5.25
C MET A 1 54.15 -27.02 3.92
N ILE A 2 54.01 -25.68 3.79
CA ILE A 2 54.81 -24.71 2.98
C ILE A 2 55.08 -25.07 1.49
N GLY A 3 54.91 -24.26 0.44
CA GLY A 3 54.74 -22.82 0.19
C GLY A 3 55.02 -22.59 -1.33
N PHE A 4 54.18 -21.83 -2.03
CA PHE A 4 54.49 -20.52 -2.65
C PHE A 4 55.60 -20.39 -3.75
N ILE A 5 55.16 -19.91 -4.93
CA ILE A 5 55.65 -18.71 -5.70
C ILE A 5 56.59 -18.85 -6.92
N ALA A 6 56.16 -18.11 -7.97
CA ALA A 6 56.85 -17.33 -9.02
C ALA A 6 57.38 -17.94 -10.33
N THR A 7 56.59 -17.67 -11.39
CA THR A 7 56.92 -17.00 -12.67
C THR A 7 58.37 -16.63 -13.01
N VAL A 8 58.77 -16.85 -14.28
CA VAL A 8 59.61 -15.90 -15.03
C VAL A 8 59.15 -15.84 -16.50
N ARG A 9 59.31 -14.63 -17.05
CA ARG A 9 58.85 -14.04 -18.31
C ARG A 9 60.08 -13.68 -19.14
N SER A 10 60.11 -13.96 -20.44
CA SER A 10 60.93 -13.26 -21.45
C SER A 10 60.88 -13.99 -22.79
N TRP A 11 61.06 -13.42 -23.99
CA TRP A 11 61.14 -12.06 -24.55
C TRP A 11 61.13 -12.30 -26.08
N VAL A 12 60.61 -11.34 -26.87
CA VAL A 12 60.65 -11.34 -28.35
C VAL A 12 62.03 -10.89 -28.84
N PRO A 13 62.52 -11.33 -30.02
CA PRO A 13 62.69 -10.34 -31.11
C PRO A 13 62.36 -10.88 -32.52
N ALA A 14 61.92 -9.94 -33.37
CA ALA A 14 61.77 -10.04 -34.83
C ALA A 14 63.12 -10.18 -35.55
N PRO A 15 63.13 -10.63 -36.81
CA PRO A 15 63.30 -9.69 -37.96
C PRO A 15 62.51 -10.21 -39.20
N SER A 16 62.36 -9.58 -40.36
CA SER A 16 62.80 -8.34 -41.01
C SER A 16 62.23 -8.34 -42.44
N LEU A 17 62.36 -7.20 -43.13
CA LEU A 17 62.33 -7.03 -44.60
C LEU A 17 60.92 -7.13 -45.20
N GLY A 18 60.50 -6.28 -46.11
CA GLY A 18 61.14 -5.21 -46.85
C GLY A 18 60.01 -4.58 -47.66
N ARG A 19 59.97 -3.26 -47.67
CA ARG A 19 58.83 -2.47 -48.12
C ARG A 19 58.98 -2.15 -49.60
N ASP A 20 58.40 -2.95 -50.47
CA ASP A 20 58.20 -2.60 -51.89
C ASP A 20 56.71 -2.38 -52.17
N VAL A 21 56.38 -1.10 -52.34
CA VAL A 21 55.05 -0.60 -52.66
C VAL A 21 54.87 -0.70 -54.17
N ILE A 22 54.06 -1.65 -54.62
CA ILE A 22 53.56 -1.71 -56.00
C ILE A 22 52.16 -1.08 -56.00
N VAL A 23 52.04 0.09 -56.63
CA VAL A 23 50.77 0.79 -56.86
C VAL A 23 50.04 0.07 -58.00
N ALA A 24 49.08 -0.78 -57.66
CA ALA A 24 48.12 -1.34 -58.62
C ALA A 24 46.82 -0.52 -58.54
N ALA A 25 46.52 0.24 -59.60
CA ALA A 25 45.26 0.97 -59.74
C ALA A 25 44.12 -0.03 -60.02
N GLY A 26 43.44 -0.48 -58.97
CA GLY A 26 42.28 -1.37 -59.05
C GLY A 26 40.99 -0.57 -59.23
N VAL A 27 40.29 -0.79 -60.34
CA VAL A 27 38.92 -0.29 -60.57
C VAL A 27 37.97 -1.05 -59.63
N ILE A 28 37.49 -0.38 -58.57
CA ILE A 28 36.45 -0.92 -57.69
C ILE A 28 35.10 -0.75 -58.38
N ALA A 29 34.63 -1.81 -59.04
CA ALA A 29 33.24 -1.89 -59.47
C ALA A 29 32.35 -2.08 -58.23
N PHE A 30 31.68 -1.01 -57.79
CA PHE A 30 30.63 -1.09 -56.77
C PHE A 30 29.43 -1.86 -57.34
N LEU A 31 29.43 -3.18 -57.15
CA LEU A 31 28.21 -3.98 -57.29
C LEU A 31 27.31 -3.62 -56.10
N ALA A 32 26.36 -2.71 -56.36
CA ALA A 32 25.24 -2.48 -55.45
C ALA A 32 24.39 -3.75 -55.42
N PHE A 33 24.70 -4.67 -54.50
CA PHE A 33 23.76 -5.72 -54.15
C PHE A 33 22.54 -5.04 -53.51
N PRO A 34 21.32 -5.22 -54.04
CA PRO A 34 20.14 -4.76 -53.34
C PRO A 34 20.11 -5.48 -51.99
N VAL A 35 20.29 -4.71 -50.91
CA VAL A 35 20.01 -5.19 -49.56
C VAL A 35 18.50 -5.28 -49.47
N VAL A 36 17.97 -6.45 -49.80
CA VAL A 36 16.58 -6.79 -49.46
C VAL A 36 16.58 -6.94 -47.95
N ALA A 37 15.87 -6.08 -47.24
CA ALA A 37 15.57 -6.31 -45.83
C ALA A 37 14.85 -7.66 -45.78
N GLN A 38 15.49 -8.69 -45.23
CA GLN A 38 14.76 -9.88 -44.84
C GLN A 38 13.94 -9.45 -43.63
N ASP A 39 12.62 -9.48 -43.75
CA ASP A 39 11.69 -9.08 -42.68
C ASP A 39 11.84 -9.96 -41.42
N GLY A 40 12.79 -10.92 -41.40
CA GLY A 40 13.14 -11.76 -40.26
C GLY A 40 12.04 -12.75 -39.87
N ILE A 41 10.92 -12.76 -40.61
CA ILE A 41 9.71 -13.53 -40.28
C ILE A 41 9.77 -14.96 -40.84
N GLY A 42 10.58 -15.21 -41.88
CA GLY A 42 10.53 -16.51 -42.60
C GLY A 42 9.13 -16.78 -43.19
N PRO A 43 8.87 -17.97 -43.77
CA PRO A 43 7.50 -18.39 -44.02
C PRO A 43 6.77 -18.49 -42.67
N LEU A 44 5.59 -17.85 -42.56
CA LEU A 44 4.75 -17.92 -41.37
C LEU A 44 4.18 -19.35 -41.26
N PRO A 45 4.47 -20.11 -40.20
CA PRO A 45 3.95 -21.46 -40.06
C PRO A 45 2.44 -21.45 -39.79
N ASP A 46 1.78 -22.58 -40.05
CA ASP A 46 0.34 -22.73 -39.78
C ASP A 46 0.03 -22.47 -38.31
N ASN A 47 -1.10 -21.81 -38.04
CA ASN A 47 -1.54 -21.43 -36.69
C ASN A 47 -0.57 -20.50 -35.95
N ALA A 48 0.24 -19.72 -36.68
CA ALA A 48 1.06 -18.64 -36.14
C ALA A 48 0.55 -17.26 -36.58
N GLU A 49 0.79 -16.27 -35.72
CA GLU A 49 0.51 -14.85 -35.95
C GLU A 49 1.81 -14.06 -35.92
N ALA A 50 2.00 -13.20 -36.92
CA ALA A 50 3.19 -12.34 -36.99
C ALA A 50 3.22 -11.36 -35.80
N ARG A 51 4.40 -11.16 -35.21
CA ARG A 51 4.56 -10.20 -34.11
C ARG A 51 4.40 -8.78 -34.62
N SER A 52 3.78 -7.93 -33.80
CA SER A 52 3.60 -6.51 -34.12
C SER A 52 4.90 -5.69 -34.03
N TYR A 53 5.94 -6.23 -33.40
CA TYR A 53 7.27 -5.63 -33.32
C TYR A 53 8.35 -6.72 -33.11
N GLY A 54 9.61 -6.40 -33.46
CA GLY A 54 10.77 -7.22 -33.14
C GLY A 54 11.06 -8.43 -34.05
N GLY A 55 10.34 -8.59 -35.16
CA GLY A 55 10.51 -9.71 -36.09
C GLY A 55 10.05 -11.06 -35.52
N GLY A 56 9.70 -11.99 -36.40
CA GLY A 56 9.23 -13.33 -36.05
C GLY A 56 7.72 -13.44 -35.77
N TRP A 57 7.32 -14.55 -35.16
CA TRP A 57 5.92 -14.94 -34.96
C TRP A 57 5.65 -15.49 -33.56
N ASN A 58 4.38 -15.54 -33.17
CA ASN A 58 3.87 -16.24 -31.99
C ASN A 58 2.77 -17.21 -32.43
N CYS A 59 2.59 -18.32 -31.73
CA CYS A 59 1.43 -19.18 -32.02
C CYS A 59 0.12 -18.45 -31.73
N ALA A 60 -0.87 -18.71 -32.59
CA ALA A 60 -2.24 -18.26 -32.40
C ALA A 60 -2.81 -18.81 -31.08
N LEU A 61 -3.85 -18.16 -30.56
CA LEU A 61 -4.47 -18.58 -29.30
C LEU A 61 -4.95 -20.04 -29.37
N GLY A 62 -4.55 -20.86 -28.39
CA GLY A 62 -4.83 -22.30 -28.36
C GLY A 62 -3.74 -23.16 -28.99
N TYR A 63 -2.64 -22.56 -29.45
CA TYR A 63 -1.48 -23.26 -29.99
C TYR A 63 -0.22 -22.90 -29.21
N ARG A 64 0.76 -23.80 -29.22
CA ARG A 64 2.07 -23.60 -28.58
C ARG A 64 3.22 -23.96 -29.51
N VAL A 65 4.37 -23.33 -29.27
CA VAL A 65 5.58 -23.55 -30.05
C VAL A 65 6.12 -24.96 -29.81
N ALA A 66 6.37 -25.70 -30.88
CA ALA A 66 7.09 -26.96 -30.86
C ALA A 66 8.08 -26.99 -32.04
N GLY A 67 9.32 -26.58 -31.78
CA GLY A 67 10.33 -26.42 -32.83
C GLY A 67 10.01 -25.22 -33.73
N GLU A 68 9.82 -25.47 -35.02
CA GLU A 68 9.48 -24.46 -36.03
C GLU A 68 7.96 -24.37 -36.29
N ASP A 69 7.16 -25.17 -35.59
CA ASP A 69 5.71 -25.29 -35.79
C ASP A 69 4.89 -24.85 -34.58
N CYS A 70 3.60 -24.55 -34.82
CA CYS A 70 2.59 -24.35 -33.79
C CYS A 70 1.67 -25.57 -33.68
N ILE A 71 1.78 -26.29 -32.56
CA ILE A 71 0.91 -27.45 -32.28
C ILE A 71 -0.27 -27.03 -31.40
N ALA A 72 -1.43 -27.64 -31.66
CA ALA A 72 -2.62 -27.40 -30.86
C ALA A 72 -2.40 -27.82 -29.40
N ILE A 73 -2.89 -26.99 -28.48
CA ILE A 73 -2.98 -27.32 -27.05
C ILE A 73 -4.24 -28.16 -26.88
N ASP A 74 -4.14 -29.28 -26.18
CA ASP A 74 -5.32 -30.04 -25.75
C ASP A 74 -5.99 -29.28 -24.60
N ILE A 75 -7.08 -28.60 -24.92
CA ILE A 75 -7.84 -27.77 -23.97
C ILE A 75 -9.03 -28.61 -23.51
N PRO A 76 -9.06 -29.04 -22.25
CA PRO A 76 -10.16 -29.86 -21.75
C PRO A 76 -11.47 -29.08 -21.68
N GLU A 77 -12.58 -29.81 -21.48
CA GLU A 77 -13.87 -29.19 -21.20
C GLU A 77 -13.76 -28.26 -19.99
N ASN A 78 -14.52 -27.15 -20.00
CA ASN A 78 -14.48 -26.11 -18.98
C ASN A 78 -13.14 -25.40 -18.80
N ALA A 79 -12.24 -25.46 -19.79
CA ALA A 79 -11.03 -24.64 -19.86
C ALA A 79 -11.09 -23.58 -20.97
N TYR A 80 -10.10 -22.68 -20.96
CA TYR A 80 -9.83 -21.72 -22.03
C TYR A 80 -8.32 -21.55 -22.22
N ALA A 81 -7.91 -21.22 -23.46
CA ALA A 81 -6.50 -20.96 -23.78
C ALA A 81 -6.02 -19.67 -23.10
N THR A 82 -4.84 -19.70 -22.49
CA THR A 82 -4.26 -18.53 -21.80
C THR A 82 -3.31 -17.72 -22.67
N GLY A 83 -2.89 -18.26 -23.81
CA GLY A 83 -1.85 -17.68 -24.66
C GLY A 83 -0.45 -17.70 -24.04
N ARG A 84 -0.25 -18.42 -22.93
CA ARG A 84 1.07 -18.60 -22.31
C ARG A 84 1.88 -19.63 -23.11
N SER A 85 3.14 -19.32 -23.35
CA SER A 85 4.09 -20.20 -24.05
C SER A 85 4.69 -21.30 -23.15
N TYR A 86 4.36 -21.29 -21.86
CA TYR A 86 4.84 -22.23 -20.85
C TYR A 86 3.68 -22.75 -20.00
N GLY A 87 3.88 -23.90 -19.34
CA GLY A 87 2.85 -24.59 -18.57
C GLY A 87 1.87 -25.38 -19.44
N SER A 88 0.65 -25.58 -18.95
CA SER A 88 -0.44 -26.27 -19.66
C SER A 88 -0.96 -25.48 -20.87
N GLY A 89 -0.78 -24.16 -20.88
CA GLY A 89 -1.27 -23.27 -21.94
C GLY A 89 -2.77 -23.00 -21.88
N TRP A 90 -3.47 -23.56 -20.90
CA TRP A 90 -4.88 -23.33 -20.62
C TRP A 90 -5.12 -23.07 -19.14
N ALA A 91 -6.29 -22.52 -18.81
CA ALA A 91 -6.76 -22.33 -17.45
C ALA A 91 -8.23 -22.74 -17.35
N CYS A 92 -8.64 -23.20 -16.19
CA CYS A 92 -10.04 -23.53 -15.94
C CYS A 92 -10.92 -22.28 -15.97
N ARG A 93 -12.13 -22.43 -16.48
CA ARG A 93 -13.16 -21.41 -16.42
C ARG A 93 -13.57 -21.19 -14.97
N ARG A 94 -14.15 -20.02 -14.70
CA ARG A 94 -14.73 -19.69 -13.39
C ARG A 94 -15.66 -20.82 -12.89
N GLY A 95 -15.45 -21.27 -11.67
CA GLY A 95 -16.19 -22.36 -11.04
C GLY A 95 -15.62 -23.75 -11.27
N TYR A 96 -14.45 -23.83 -11.90
CA TYR A 96 -13.74 -25.08 -12.13
C TYR A 96 -12.30 -24.99 -11.63
N GLU A 97 -11.78 -26.10 -11.14
CA GLU A 97 -10.40 -26.24 -10.68
C GLU A 97 -9.66 -27.34 -11.47
N GLU A 98 -8.34 -27.23 -11.52
CA GLU A 98 -7.49 -28.14 -12.27
C GLU A 98 -7.41 -29.51 -11.58
N ALA A 99 -7.85 -30.56 -12.29
CA ALA A 99 -7.77 -31.93 -11.84
C ALA A 99 -6.78 -32.72 -12.69
N GLY A 100 -5.73 -33.24 -12.04
CA GLY A 100 -4.75 -34.13 -12.68
C GLY A 100 -3.93 -33.53 -13.83
N GLY A 101 -3.93 -32.20 -14.00
CA GLY A 101 -3.19 -31.52 -15.08
C GLY A 101 -3.78 -31.68 -16.48
N THR A 102 -4.94 -32.32 -16.60
CA THR A 102 -5.57 -32.65 -17.89
C THR A 102 -7.07 -32.39 -17.91
N ALA A 103 -7.67 -31.96 -16.80
CA ALA A 103 -9.09 -31.71 -16.71
C ALA A 103 -9.39 -30.48 -15.84
N CYS A 104 -10.59 -29.92 -16.04
CA CYS A 104 -11.17 -28.91 -15.19
C CYS A 104 -12.45 -29.48 -14.56
N GLU A 105 -12.41 -29.76 -13.26
CA GLU A 105 -13.54 -30.29 -12.51
C GLU A 105 -14.30 -29.16 -11.81
N ALA A 106 -15.61 -29.31 -11.68
CA ALA A 106 -16.45 -28.28 -11.07
C ALA A 106 -16.14 -28.19 -9.59
N ILE A 107 -15.92 -26.97 -9.09
CA ILE A 107 -15.69 -26.73 -7.67
C ILE A 107 -16.99 -27.08 -6.91
N PRO A 108 -16.95 -28.00 -5.93
CA PRO A 108 -18.11 -28.33 -5.13
C PRO A 108 -18.46 -27.15 -4.21
N VAL A 109 -19.54 -26.44 -4.55
CA VAL A 109 -20.05 -25.33 -3.73
C VAL A 109 -21.14 -25.88 -2.80
N PRO A 110 -20.94 -25.87 -1.47
CA PRO A 110 -21.91 -26.41 -0.53
C PRO A 110 -23.17 -25.52 -0.44
N GLU A 111 -24.21 -26.02 0.24
CA GLU A 111 -25.37 -25.18 0.56
C GLU A 111 -24.96 -23.95 1.37
N LYS A 112 -25.63 -22.82 1.14
CA LYS A 112 -25.34 -21.53 1.79
C LYS A 112 -23.93 -20.99 1.48
N ALA A 113 -23.39 -21.33 0.32
CA ALA A 113 -22.14 -20.80 -0.21
C ALA A 113 -22.28 -20.28 -1.64
N PHE A 114 -21.32 -19.45 -2.05
CA PHE A 114 -21.22 -18.95 -3.41
C PHE A 114 -19.76 -18.83 -3.84
N LEU A 115 -19.50 -18.91 -5.15
CA LEU A 115 -18.17 -18.70 -5.71
C LEU A 115 -17.70 -17.27 -5.47
N ARG A 116 -16.47 -17.12 -4.98
CA ARG A 116 -15.83 -15.81 -4.82
C ARG A 116 -15.63 -15.13 -6.18
N SER A 117 -15.29 -13.86 -6.14
CA SER A 117 -15.01 -13.07 -7.35
C SER A 117 -13.88 -13.68 -8.20
N SER A 118 -12.83 -14.20 -7.54
CA SER A 118 -11.73 -14.98 -8.12
C SER A 118 -12.22 -16.12 -9.02
N GLY A 119 -13.28 -16.82 -8.59
CA GLY A 119 -13.86 -17.93 -9.34
C GLY A 119 -13.21 -19.29 -9.10
N TYR A 120 -12.19 -19.36 -8.25
CA TYR A 120 -11.41 -20.58 -7.98
C TYR A 120 -11.57 -21.11 -6.55
N ASP A 121 -12.44 -20.47 -5.78
CA ASP A 121 -12.80 -20.84 -4.41
C ASP A 121 -14.22 -20.32 -4.12
N TRP A 122 -14.78 -20.77 -3.00
CA TRP A 122 -16.10 -20.36 -2.52
C TRP A 122 -15.99 -19.64 -1.17
N GLN A 123 -17.10 -19.01 -0.77
CA GLN A 123 -17.29 -18.46 0.56
C GLN A 123 -18.73 -18.64 0.99
N CYS A 124 -18.96 -18.69 2.30
CA CYS A 124 -20.31 -18.77 2.83
C CYS A 124 -21.11 -17.48 2.56
N GLU A 125 -22.43 -17.66 2.42
CA GLU A 125 -23.41 -16.58 2.45
C GLU A 125 -23.32 -15.84 3.78
N ARG A 126 -23.70 -14.56 3.78
CA ARG A 126 -23.75 -13.74 4.99
C ARG A 126 -24.65 -14.42 6.04
N GLY A 127 -24.13 -14.57 7.26
CA GLY A 127 -24.80 -15.28 8.35
C GLY A 127 -24.35 -16.74 8.50
N TYR A 128 -23.46 -17.21 7.64
CA TYR A 128 -22.85 -18.53 7.74
C TYR A 128 -21.33 -18.41 7.79
N ARG A 129 -20.69 -19.37 8.44
CA ARG A 129 -19.23 -19.51 8.51
C ARG A 129 -18.79 -20.87 8.00
N GLU A 130 -17.56 -20.92 7.53
CA GLU A 130 -16.93 -22.16 7.05
C GLU A 130 -16.67 -23.09 8.23
N ASP A 131 -17.10 -24.35 8.08
CA ASP A 131 -16.81 -25.47 8.96
C ASP A 131 -16.49 -26.69 8.09
N GLY A 132 -15.20 -26.87 7.80
CA GLY A 132 -14.72 -27.83 6.81
C GLY A 132 -15.25 -27.50 5.40
N GLU A 133 -15.88 -28.48 4.75
CA GLU A 133 -16.44 -28.33 3.40
C GLU A 133 -17.90 -27.82 3.41
N THR A 134 -18.36 -27.26 4.53
CA THR A 134 -19.76 -26.82 4.70
C THR A 134 -19.87 -25.42 5.29
N CYS A 135 -21.04 -24.81 5.13
CA CYS A 135 -21.39 -23.54 5.74
C CYS A 135 -22.39 -23.76 6.88
N VAL A 136 -21.96 -23.45 8.10
CA VAL A 136 -22.79 -23.55 9.30
C VAL A 136 -23.28 -22.18 9.74
N LEU A 137 -24.50 -22.12 10.29
CA LEU A 137 -25.11 -20.87 10.72
C LEU A 137 -24.29 -20.22 11.84
N ILE A 138 -24.04 -18.92 11.71
CA ILE A 138 -23.43 -18.10 12.75
C ILE A 138 -24.49 -17.87 13.84
N VAL A 139 -24.22 -18.38 15.05
CA VAL A 139 -24.99 -18.04 16.23
C VAL A 139 -24.53 -16.66 16.71
N LEU A 140 -25.45 -15.70 16.65
CA LEU A 140 -25.18 -14.32 17.02
C LEU A 140 -25.40 -14.15 18.54
N PRO A 141 -24.39 -13.71 19.31
CA PRO A 141 -24.59 -13.39 20.71
C PRO A 141 -25.44 -12.10 20.85
N ASN A 142 -25.91 -11.83 22.07
CA ASN A 142 -26.60 -10.57 22.37
C ASN A 142 -25.67 -9.38 22.12
N ASN A 143 -26.22 -8.26 21.62
CA ASN A 143 -25.48 -7.04 21.29
C ASN A 143 -24.40 -7.25 20.22
N ALA A 144 -24.68 -8.06 19.21
CA ALA A 144 -23.81 -8.30 18.06
C ALA A 144 -24.57 -8.21 16.75
N TYR A 145 -23.86 -7.89 15.67
CA TYR A 145 -24.39 -7.86 14.32
C TYR A 145 -23.45 -8.57 13.33
N LEU A 146 -24.03 -9.13 12.28
CA LEU A 146 -23.28 -9.83 11.23
C LEU A 146 -22.39 -8.86 10.44
N THR A 147 -21.17 -9.28 10.14
CA THR A 147 -20.24 -8.57 9.26
C THR A 147 -20.09 -9.32 7.94
N ASN A 148 -19.43 -8.69 6.96
CA ASN A 148 -19.04 -9.37 5.72
C ASN A 148 -17.61 -9.95 5.81
N ASP A 149 -16.95 -9.83 6.96
CA ASP A 149 -15.60 -10.35 7.15
C ASP A 149 -15.64 -11.87 7.27
N THR A 150 -15.10 -12.51 6.24
CA THR A 150 -15.00 -13.98 6.15
C THR A 150 -13.79 -14.54 6.88
N SER A 151 -12.85 -13.68 7.29
CA SER A 151 -11.62 -14.04 8.00
C SER A 151 -11.77 -14.01 9.53
N SER A 152 -12.91 -13.54 10.05
CA SER A 152 -13.20 -13.45 11.48
C SER A 152 -14.45 -14.28 11.83
N SER A 153 -14.98 -14.13 13.05
CA SER A 153 -16.20 -14.80 13.52
C SER A 153 -17.45 -14.54 12.67
N GLY A 154 -17.40 -13.64 11.68
CA GLY A 154 -18.51 -13.25 10.81
C GLY A 154 -19.54 -12.35 11.50
N TRP A 155 -19.21 -11.85 12.69
CA TRP A 155 -19.98 -10.88 13.45
C TRP A 155 -19.04 -9.96 14.23
N THR A 156 -19.57 -8.82 14.65
CA THR A 156 -18.90 -7.89 15.55
C THR A 156 -19.89 -7.35 16.57
N CYS A 157 -19.38 -6.80 17.68
CA CYS A 157 -20.21 -6.25 18.73
C CYS A 157 -20.87 -4.95 18.31
N GLU A 158 -22.09 -4.72 18.80
CA GLU A 158 -22.75 -3.43 18.72
C GLU A 158 -21.94 -2.36 19.46
N ARG A 159 -22.16 -1.09 19.10
CA ARG A 159 -21.49 0.04 19.75
C ARG A 159 -21.70 0.00 21.27
N GLY A 160 -20.61 0.14 22.02
CA GLY A 160 -20.64 0.09 23.48
C GLY A 160 -20.45 -1.31 24.04
N PHE A 161 -20.18 -2.31 23.19
CA PHE A 161 -19.81 -3.65 23.60
C PHE A 161 -18.48 -4.05 22.95
N THR A 162 -17.72 -4.88 23.66
CA THR A 162 -16.46 -5.45 23.19
C THR A 162 -16.52 -6.97 23.22
N ALA A 163 -15.74 -7.61 22.35
CA ALA A 163 -15.77 -9.06 22.19
C ALA A 163 -15.04 -9.74 23.36
N SER A 164 -15.75 -10.60 24.08
CA SER A 164 -15.19 -11.46 25.11
C SER A 164 -15.55 -12.90 24.81
N SER A 165 -14.58 -13.68 24.31
CA SER A 165 -14.80 -15.05 23.86
C SER A 165 -15.90 -15.13 22.78
N SER A 166 -17.06 -15.70 23.12
CA SER A 166 -18.21 -15.88 22.24
C SER A 166 -19.33 -14.87 22.48
N ASP A 167 -19.12 -13.87 23.34
CA ASP A 167 -20.14 -12.91 23.74
C ASP A 167 -19.67 -11.46 23.55
N CYS A 168 -20.64 -10.55 23.50
CA CYS A 168 -20.41 -9.10 23.54
C CYS A 168 -20.72 -8.59 24.93
N VAL A 169 -19.70 -8.13 25.64
CA VAL A 169 -19.82 -7.57 26.99
C VAL A 169 -19.77 -6.04 26.92
N PRO A 170 -20.54 -5.33 27.77
CA PRO A 170 -20.51 -3.87 27.79
C PRO A 170 -19.10 -3.34 28.04
N ILE A 171 -18.72 -2.30 27.30
CA ILE A 171 -17.48 -1.55 27.52
C ILE A 171 -17.64 -0.79 28.84
N ALA A 172 -16.69 -0.98 29.76
CA ALA A 172 -16.65 -0.27 31.02
C ALA A 172 -16.16 1.17 30.78
N VAL A 173 -17.08 2.12 30.77
CA VAL A 173 -16.77 3.54 30.63
C VAL A 173 -16.67 4.17 32.02
N PRO A 174 -15.54 4.81 32.38
CA PRO A 174 -15.40 5.48 33.67
C PRO A 174 -16.29 6.74 33.75
N GLU A 175 -16.45 7.29 34.96
CA GLU A 175 -17.10 8.59 35.17
C GLU A 175 -16.36 9.68 34.37
N ASN A 176 -17.10 10.59 33.73
CA ASN A 176 -16.60 11.59 32.78
C ASN A 176 -15.94 11.00 31.52
N GLY A 177 -16.24 9.75 31.18
CA GLY A 177 -15.88 9.11 29.91
C GLY A 177 -17.08 8.95 28.98
N TYR A 178 -16.83 8.81 27.68
CA TYR A 178 -17.84 8.51 26.66
C TYR A 178 -17.32 7.51 25.63
N ILE A 179 -18.22 6.71 25.05
CA ILE A 179 -17.89 5.72 24.00
C ILE A 179 -17.51 6.46 22.72
N THR A 180 -16.38 6.11 22.11
CA THR A 180 -15.96 6.70 20.83
C THR A 180 -16.72 6.07 19.66
N ASN A 181 -16.79 6.78 18.53
CA ASN A 181 -17.27 6.22 17.26
C ASN A 181 -16.10 5.76 16.38
N ALA A 182 -14.94 5.47 16.97
CA ALA A 182 -13.77 5.10 16.21
C ALA A 182 -13.87 3.63 15.78
N ASP A 183 -13.79 3.36 14.47
CA ASP A 183 -13.66 1.98 13.95
C ASP A 183 -12.34 1.33 14.41
N HIS A 184 -11.34 2.16 14.74
CA HIS A 184 -10.03 1.78 15.23
C HIS A 184 -9.56 2.77 16.30
N GLY A 185 -8.99 2.27 17.40
CA GLY A 185 -8.49 3.07 18.52
C GLY A 185 -9.16 2.68 19.84
N GLU A 186 -9.08 3.57 20.83
CA GLU A 186 -9.67 3.35 22.15
C GLU A 186 -11.20 3.35 22.08
N GLU A 187 -11.81 2.41 22.79
CA GLU A 187 -13.26 2.17 22.82
C GLU A 187 -14.04 3.32 23.50
N TRP A 188 -13.37 4.09 24.35
CA TRP A 188 -13.91 5.25 25.05
C TRP A 188 -12.84 6.35 25.14
N ALA A 189 -13.29 7.58 25.42
CA ALA A 189 -12.43 8.73 25.64
C ALA A 189 -12.98 9.59 26.78
N CYS A 190 -12.12 10.40 27.38
CA CYS A 190 -12.55 11.34 28.42
C CYS A 190 -13.31 12.53 27.84
N GLU A 191 -14.34 12.96 28.56
CA GLU A 191 -15.04 14.20 28.29
C GLU A 191 -14.09 15.40 28.29
N ARG A 192 -14.48 16.45 27.57
CA ARG A 192 -13.69 17.67 27.53
C ARG A 192 -13.48 18.22 28.94
N GLY A 193 -12.22 18.46 29.29
CA GLY A 193 -11.87 18.92 30.63
C GLY A 193 -11.41 17.79 31.54
N PHE A 194 -11.24 16.57 31.02
CA PHE A 194 -10.68 15.44 31.74
C PHE A 194 -9.56 14.78 30.93
N PHE A 195 -8.59 14.18 31.61
CA PHE A 195 -7.52 13.37 31.03
C PHE A 195 -7.60 11.94 31.53
N GLU A 196 -7.24 10.99 30.66
CA GLU A 196 -7.12 9.60 31.04
C GLU A 196 -5.88 9.39 31.92
N ILE A 197 -6.10 8.84 33.12
CA ILE A 197 -5.06 8.40 34.04
C ILE A 197 -5.49 7.04 34.59
N ASP A 198 -4.75 5.98 34.23
CA ASP A 198 -4.97 4.60 34.68
C ASP A 198 -6.43 4.13 34.48
N GLY A 199 -7.03 4.41 33.31
CA GLY A 199 -8.41 4.01 32.99
C GLY A 199 -9.50 4.83 33.67
N ARG A 200 -9.18 6.01 34.20
CA ARG A 200 -10.13 6.97 34.78
C ARG A 200 -9.99 8.33 34.09
N CYS A 201 -11.08 9.08 34.02
CA CYS A 201 -11.06 10.46 33.55
C CYS A 201 -10.94 11.43 34.73
N ASP A 202 -9.74 12.00 34.89
CA ASP A 202 -9.43 12.98 35.93
C ASP A 202 -9.54 14.41 35.42
N PRO A 203 -10.11 15.34 36.21
CA PRO A 203 -10.31 16.71 35.76
C PRO A 203 -8.98 17.40 35.48
N VAL A 204 -8.93 18.15 34.38
CA VAL A 204 -7.82 19.03 34.03
C VAL A 204 -7.73 20.12 35.10
N ALA A 205 -6.58 20.19 35.77
CA ALA A 205 -6.29 21.28 36.70
C ALA A 205 -6.12 22.60 35.94
N LEU A 206 -7.15 23.45 36.01
CA LEU A 206 -7.14 24.79 35.42
C LEU A 206 -6.51 25.79 36.40
N PRO A 207 -5.35 26.39 36.08
CA PRO A 207 -4.83 27.50 36.88
C PRO A 207 -5.71 28.75 36.71
N PRO A 208 -5.59 29.75 37.61
CA PRO A 208 -6.26 31.03 37.43
C PRO A 208 -5.92 31.67 36.07
N ASN A 209 -6.89 32.34 35.45
CA ASN A 209 -6.76 32.98 34.14
C ASN A 209 -6.44 32.00 33.00
N ALA A 210 -7.01 30.78 33.04
CA ALA A 210 -6.91 29.78 32.00
C ALA A 210 -8.27 29.20 31.64
N PHE A 211 -8.38 28.69 30.41
CA PHE A 211 -9.57 28.01 29.92
C PHE A 211 -9.21 26.72 29.18
N LEU A 212 -10.18 25.79 29.10
CA LEU A 212 -10.00 24.51 28.42
C LEU A 212 -9.72 24.70 26.93
N ASP A 213 -8.60 24.15 26.47
CA ASP A 213 -8.18 24.22 25.08
C ASP A 213 -8.81 23.04 24.31
N PRO A 214 -9.54 23.28 23.19
CA PRO A 214 -10.05 22.20 22.35
C PRO A 214 -8.96 21.47 21.53
N ALA A 215 -7.71 21.94 21.55
CA ALA A 215 -6.63 21.27 20.84
C ALA A 215 -6.35 19.86 21.39
N PHE A 216 -6.19 18.89 20.49
CA PHE A 216 -5.89 17.49 20.82
C PHE A 216 -4.50 17.26 21.42
N TYR A 217 -3.64 18.28 21.41
CA TYR A 217 -2.25 18.18 21.84
C TYR A 217 -1.94 19.25 22.89
N GLY A 218 -1.10 18.91 23.87
CA GLY A 218 -0.68 19.83 24.92
C GLY A 218 -1.42 19.62 26.24
N PRO A 219 -1.41 20.60 27.15
CA PRO A 219 -1.85 20.44 28.54
C PRO A 219 -3.38 20.48 28.73
N GLY A 220 -4.18 20.56 27.65
CA GLY A 220 -5.66 20.60 27.72
C GLY A 220 -6.24 21.95 28.16
N TRP A 221 -5.40 22.95 28.38
CA TRP A 221 -5.80 24.32 28.71
C TRP A 221 -4.84 25.33 28.10
N ARG A 222 -5.32 26.56 27.97
CA ARG A 222 -4.53 27.70 27.51
C ARG A 222 -4.88 28.94 28.33
N CYS A 223 -3.92 29.85 28.43
CA CYS A 223 -4.14 31.10 29.16
C CYS A 223 -5.17 31.97 28.48
N GLU A 224 -5.95 32.67 29.31
CA GLU A 224 -6.81 33.76 28.89
C GLU A 224 -6.00 34.86 28.24
N ARG A 225 -6.68 35.70 27.46
CA ARG A 225 -6.05 36.83 26.80
C ARG A 225 -5.46 37.79 27.84
N GLY A 226 -4.22 38.23 27.61
CA GLY A 226 -3.47 39.07 28.55
C GLY A 226 -2.66 38.26 29.57
N PHE A 227 -2.66 36.94 29.46
CA PHE A 227 -1.84 36.05 30.29
C PHE A 227 -0.99 35.12 29.42
N GLU A 228 0.22 34.83 29.85
CA GLU A 228 1.12 33.88 29.21
C GLU A 228 1.44 32.69 30.12
N LYS A 229 1.76 31.55 29.49
CA LYS A 229 2.04 30.31 30.22
C LYS A 229 3.46 30.33 30.77
N VAL A 230 3.58 30.26 32.09
CA VAL A 230 4.87 30.08 32.79
C VAL A 230 4.77 28.83 33.66
N GLY A 231 5.43 27.75 33.22
CA GLY A 231 5.30 26.44 33.86
C GLY A 231 3.87 25.90 33.77
N THR A 232 3.20 25.75 34.91
CA THR A 232 1.80 25.29 35.05
C THR A 232 0.82 26.41 35.39
N ALA A 233 1.24 27.68 35.30
CA ALA A 233 0.40 28.84 35.64
C ALA A 233 0.26 29.80 34.45
N CYS A 234 -0.79 30.62 34.52
CA CYS A 234 -0.99 31.76 33.63
C CYS A 234 -0.65 33.04 34.37
N VAL A 235 0.41 33.71 33.90
CA VAL A 235 0.93 34.95 34.50
C VAL A 235 0.54 36.12 33.61
N ALA A 236 0.09 37.23 34.22
CA ALA A 236 -0.31 38.41 33.48
C ALA A 236 0.87 38.95 32.66
N ILE A 237 0.62 39.30 31.41
CA ILE A 237 1.61 39.92 30.53
C ILE A 237 1.84 41.34 31.04
N ASP A 238 3.08 41.63 31.39
CA ASP A 238 3.48 42.98 31.77
C ASP A 238 3.62 43.83 30.51
N LEU A 239 2.67 44.75 30.31
CA LEU A 239 2.68 45.66 29.18
C LEU A 239 3.46 46.91 29.55
N PRO A 240 4.43 47.34 28.71
CA PRO A 240 5.10 48.60 28.94
C PRO A 240 4.11 49.77 28.83
N ALA A 241 4.45 50.90 29.46
CA ALA A 241 3.62 52.10 29.40
C ALA A 241 3.38 52.53 27.93
N ASN A 242 2.16 52.98 27.62
CA ASN A 242 1.72 53.37 26.27
C ASN A 242 1.69 52.20 25.26
N ALA A 243 1.29 51.01 25.71
CA ALA A 243 1.08 49.84 24.89
C ALA A 243 -0.28 49.18 25.16
N HIS A 244 -0.80 48.47 24.17
CA HIS A 244 -2.02 47.68 24.28
C HIS A 244 -1.89 46.34 23.58
N LEU A 245 -2.65 45.34 24.05
CA LEU A 245 -2.80 44.06 23.35
C LEU A 245 -3.49 44.29 22.00
N GLU A 246 -2.95 43.69 20.94
CA GLU A 246 -3.54 43.69 19.60
C GLU A 246 -4.91 43.04 19.61
N ARG A 247 -5.76 43.26 18.59
CA ARG A 247 -7.16 42.80 18.56
C ARG A 247 -7.37 41.31 18.89
N SER A 248 -6.39 40.46 18.60
CA SER A 248 -6.46 39.01 18.80
C SER A 248 -5.16 38.49 19.40
N GLY A 249 -5.25 37.43 20.21
CA GLY A 249 -4.07 36.81 20.83
C GLY A 249 -3.46 37.66 21.93
N ASN A 250 -2.17 37.42 22.19
CA ASN A 250 -1.39 38.07 23.25
C ASN A 250 -0.25 38.94 22.70
N ALA A 251 -0.20 39.13 21.38
CA ALA A 251 0.66 40.15 20.79
C ALA A 251 0.20 41.53 21.27
N TRP A 252 1.15 42.44 21.43
CA TRP A 252 0.90 43.82 21.83
C TRP A 252 1.64 44.77 20.92
N ARG A 253 1.19 46.02 20.90
CA ARG A 253 1.82 47.10 20.15
C ARG A 253 1.77 48.40 20.94
N CYS A 254 2.64 49.32 20.57
CA CYS A 254 2.58 50.68 21.10
C CYS A 254 1.28 51.38 20.69
N ASP A 255 0.81 52.24 21.59
CA ASP A 255 -0.29 53.16 21.35
C ASP A 255 0.04 54.14 20.22
N ARG A 256 -1.00 54.76 19.68
CA ARG A 256 -0.84 55.71 18.58
C ARG A 256 0.04 56.90 19.04
N GLY A 257 1.11 57.16 18.31
CA GLY A 257 2.08 58.21 18.63
C GLY A 257 3.32 57.71 19.37
N PHE A 258 3.38 56.41 19.70
CA PHE A 258 4.54 55.79 20.35
C PHE A 258 5.21 54.77 19.42
N GLN A 259 6.53 54.60 19.56
CA GLN A 259 7.37 53.68 18.79
C GLN A 259 8.13 52.74 19.73
N LEU A 260 8.27 51.48 19.34
CA LEU A 260 8.96 50.45 20.13
C LEU A 260 10.48 50.69 20.10
N THR A 261 11.10 50.90 21.27
CA THR A 261 12.55 51.04 21.45
C THR A 261 12.96 50.31 22.72
N ASP A 262 13.90 49.36 22.62
CA ASP A 262 14.42 48.56 23.74
C ASP A 262 13.35 47.88 24.63
N GLY A 263 12.23 47.48 24.03
CA GLY A 263 11.13 46.83 24.74
C GLY A 263 10.12 47.79 25.38
N GLU A 264 10.32 49.11 25.25
CA GLU A 264 9.41 50.14 25.74
C GLU A 264 8.76 50.94 24.59
N CYS A 265 7.64 51.58 24.87
CA CYS A 265 6.95 52.46 23.93
C CYS A 265 7.25 53.93 24.26
N VAL A 266 8.10 54.55 23.44
CA VAL A 266 8.53 55.94 23.58
C VAL A 266 7.84 56.84 22.56
N LEU A 267 7.62 58.11 22.89
CA LEU A 267 6.95 59.05 22.00
C LEU A 267 7.73 59.20 20.68
N GLY A 268 7.09 58.85 19.56
CA GLY A 268 7.67 58.98 18.23
C GLY A 268 7.80 60.46 17.85
N ARG A 269 8.98 60.86 17.36
CA ARG A 269 9.20 62.18 16.76
C ARG A 269 8.52 62.31 15.40
#